data_AF-A0A7I8WC09-F1
#
_entry.id   AF-A0A7I8WC09-F1
#
_cell.length_a   1.000
_cell.length_b   1.000
_cell.length_c   1.000
_cell.angle_alpha   90.00
_cell.angle_beta   90.00
_cell.angle_gamma   90.00
#
_symmetry.space_group_name_H-M   'P 1'
#
loop_
_entity.id
_entity.type
_entity.pdbx_description
1 polymer ?
#
loop_
_entity_poly.entity_id
_entity_poly.type
_entity_poly.pdbx_seq_one_letter_code
_entity_poly.pdbx_strand_id
1 'polypeptide(L)'
;MEALPEEFEQLIETCRIAKSKDFELKTSEYIDETNRLKIIIKELGISPTDLTTSGAETLDFLSEYACLMNLSNTDYESLCCSAYHLEKNSKAAQVRLLKVDRELKLIEKYMERLEKKQKMHEKFTARVISRMEEKRTDAASSLNHSKILKQKADQYNHKIKIIQENLQKNGFKDEYSHENIAKLSEEVKRLDKQLEPLKSKLSAYKELPPDITLLRIKVEETKRKVESLEKEISEKIGSLQLYLT
;
A
#
# COMPACT_ATOMS: atom_id res chain seq x y z
N MET A 1 3.70 25.46 -25.77
CA MET A 1 2.93 26.30 -26.71
C MET A 1 3.85 27.45 -27.06
N GLU A 2 4.82 27.18 -27.94
CA GLU A 2 5.80 28.19 -28.37
C GLU A 2 5.08 29.14 -29.32
N ALA A 3 5.13 30.45 -29.02
CA ALA A 3 4.60 31.47 -29.90
C ALA A 3 5.38 31.43 -31.22
N LEU A 4 4.66 31.42 -32.34
CA LEU A 4 5.28 31.53 -33.66
C LEU A 4 6.04 32.87 -33.75
N PRO A 5 7.22 32.92 -34.38
CA PRO A 5 8.00 34.15 -34.53
C PRO A 5 7.16 35.26 -35.18
N GLU A 6 7.30 36.50 -34.69
CA GLU A 6 6.59 37.69 -35.16
C GLU A 6 6.75 37.93 -36.68
N GLU A 7 7.88 37.49 -37.24
CA GLU A 7 8.16 37.46 -38.68
C GLU A 7 7.21 36.55 -39.47
N PHE A 8 6.74 35.46 -38.86
CA PHE A 8 5.81 34.52 -39.47
C PHE A 8 4.39 35.09 -39.52
N GLU A 9 3.98 35.87 -38.53
CA GLU A 9 2.70 36.60 -38.54
C GLU A 9 2.68 37.70 -39.61
N GLN A 10 3.79 38.42 -39.77
CA GLN A 10 3.95 39.43 -40.83
C GLN A 10 3.92 38.79 -42.23
N LEU A 11 4.50 37.60 -42.40
CA LEU A 11 4.43 36.85 -43.66
C LEU A 11 3.00 36.37 -43.98
N ILE A 12 2.25 35.93 -42.97
CA ILE A 12 0.84 35.54 -43.15
C ILE A 12 0.00 36.74 -43.57
N GLU A 13 0.22 37.90 -42.96
CA GLU A 13 -0.55 39.10 -43.24
C GLU A 13 -0.24 39.67 -44.64
N THR A 14 1.04 39.69 -45.03
CA THR A 14 1.43 40.06 -46.40
C THR A 14 0.86 39.09 -47.45
N CYS A 15 0.84 37.79 -47.17
CA CYS A 15 0.17 36.80 -48.03
C CYS A 15 -1.34 37.05 -48.16
N ARG A 16 -2.02 37.43 -47.07
CA ARG A 16 -3.45 37.79 -47.11
C ARG A 16 -3.72 39.01 -47.97
N ILE A 17 -2.91 40.07 -47.80
CA ILE A 17 -3.04 41.31 -48.57
C ILE A 17 -2.79 41.04 -50.06
N ALA A 18 -1.75 40.28 -50.39
CA ALA A 18 -1.45 39.89 -51.77
C ALA A 18 -2.60 39.09 -52.40
N LYS A 19 -3.21 38.16 -51.64
CA LYS A 19 -4.37 37.40 -52.08
C LYS A 19 -5.62 38.27 -52.27
N SER A 20 -5.85 39.24 -51.39
CA SER A 20 -6.94 40.21 -51.55
C SER A 20 -6.79 41.02 -52.83
N LYS A 21 -5.58 41.52 -53.09
CA LYS A 21 -5.27 42.30 -54.29
C LYS A 21 -5.41 41.48 -55.58
N ASP A 22 -5.04 40.21 -55.56
CA ASP A 22 -5.26 39.27 -56.67
C ASP A 22 -6.76 39.07 -56.96
N PHE A 23 -7.60 38.98 -55.92
CA PHE A 23 -9.05 38.90 -56.11
C PHE A 23 -9.66 40.18 -56.67
N GLU A 24 -9.18 41.35 -56.24
CA GLU A 24 -9.62 42.64 -56.77
C GLU A 24 -9.30 42.77 -58.27
N LEU A 25 -8.08 42.39 -58.67
CA LEU A 25 -7.67 42.39 -60.07
C LEU A 25 -8.51 41.44 -60.91
N LYS A 26 -8.67 40.18 -60.48
CA LYS A 26 -9.54 39.21 -61.17
C LYS A 26 -10.98 39.70 -61.28
N THR A 27 -11.51 40.33 -60.23
CA THR A 27 -12.86 40.89 -60.26
C THR A 27 -12.99 41.98 -61.33
N SER A 28 -11.99 42.86 -61.45
CA SER A 28 -11.95 43.87 -62.52
C SER A 28 -11.89 43.22 -63.90
N GLU A 29 -11.01 42.23 -64.10
CA GLU A 29 -10.89 41.51 -65.38
C GLU A 29 -12.21 40.82 -65.77
N TYR A 30 -12.90 40.19 -64.82
CA TYR A 30 -14.20 39.57 -65.08
C TYR A 30 -15.29 40.60 -65.41
N ILE A 31 -15.27 41.78 -64.80
CA ILE A 31 -16.20 42.88 -65.13
C ILE A 31 -15.93 43.37 -66.55
N ASP A 32 -14.67 43.58 -66.92
CA ASP A 32 -14.28 44.05 -68.24
C ASP A 32 -14.64 43.03 -69.33
N GLU A 33 -14.39 41.75 -69.08
CA GLU A 33 -14.77 40.66 -69.99
C GLU A 33 -16.30 40.52 -70.10
N THR A 34 -17.03 40.67 -68.99
CA THR A 34 -18.51 40.70 -68.99
C THR A 34 -19.03 41.84 -69.85
N ASN A 35 -18.41 43.02 -69.77
CA ASN A 35 -18.77 44.17 -70.59
C ASN A 35 -18.48 43.93 -72.07
N ARG A 36 -17.32 43.34 -72.40
CA ARG A 36 -16.96 42.93 -73.77
C ARG A 36 -18.00 41.97 -74.35
N LEU A 37 -18.38 40.94 -73.60
CA LEU A 37 -19.38 39.96 -74.03
C LEU A 37 -20.76 40.59 -74.22
N LYS A 38 -21.19 41.49 -73.32
CA LYS A 38 -22.44 42.24 -73.46
C LYS A 38 -22.49 43.06 -74.76
N ILE A 39 -21.39 43.70 -75.14
CA ILE A 39 -21.30 44.48 -76.39
C ILE A 39 -21.45 43.54 -77.59
N ILE A 40 -20.70 42.43 -77.62
CA ILE A 40 -20.75 41.45 -78.72
C ILE A 40 -22.17 40.88 -78.88
N ILE A 41 -22.82 40.49 -77.77
CA ILE A 41 -24.18 39.96 -77.77
C ILE A 41 -25.18 40.99 -78.32
N LYS A 42 -25.03 42.27 -77.93
CA LYS A 42 -25.84 43.38 -78.42
C LYS A 42 -25.63 43.64 -79.93
N GLU A 43 -24.40 43.55 -80.42
CA GLU A 43 -24.05 43.70 -81.84
C GLU A 43 -24.58 42.56 -82.70
N LEU A 44 -24.60 41.32 -82.16
CA LEU A 44 -25.17 40.15 -82.82
C LEU A 44 -26.70 40.11 -82.80
N GLY A 45 -27.35 41.02 -82.07
CA GLY A 45 -28.81 41.09 -81.96
C GLY A 45 -29.43 39.89 -81.24
N ILE A 46 -28.66 39.21 -80.39
CA ILE A 46 -29.11 38.04 -79.62
C ILE A 46 -29.51 38.54 -78.23
N SER A 47 -30.79 38.56 -77.88
CA SER A 47 -31.21 38.84 -76.51
C SER A 47 -31.53 37.53 -75.76
N PRO A 48 -31.21 37.42 -74.45
CA PRO A 48 -31.70 36.32 -73.61
C PRO A 48 -33.23 36.17 -73.63
N THR A 49 -33.95 37.24 -73.97
CA THR A 49 -35.42 37.25 -74.13
C THR A 49 -35.90 36.65 -75.44
N ASP A 50 -35.01 36.43 -76.41
CA ASP A 50 -35.34 35.85 -77.72
C ASP A 50 -35.28 34.31 -77.67
N LEU A 51 -34.79 33.74 -76.56
CA LEU A 51 -34.84 32.32 -76.31
C LEU A 51 -36.24 31.88 -75.89
N THR A 52 -36.61 30.66 -76.28
CA THR A 52 -37.76 29.98 -75.70
C THR A 52 -37.54 29.73 -74.21
N THR A 53 -38.60 29.59 -73.42
CA THR A 53 -38.50 29.29 -71.99
C THR A 53 -37.61 28.07 -71.70
N SER A 54 -37.73 27.02 -72.52
CA SER A 54 -36.87 25.83 -72.43
C SER A 54 -35.40 26.11 -72.80
N GLY A 55 -35.14 27.03 -73.74
CA GLY A 55 -33.80 27.47 -74.09
C GLY A 55 -33.11 28.25 -72.97
N ALA A 56 -33.86 29.10 -72.25
CA ALA A 56 -33.34 29.81 -71.09
C ALA A 56 -33.01 28.85 -69.94
N GLU A 57 -33.91 27.92 -69.61
CA GLU A 57 -33.69 26.93 -68.54
C GLU A 57 -32.47 26.02 -68.82
N THR A 58 -32.28 25.62 -70.07
CA THR A 58 -31.12 24.79 -70.45
C THR A 58 -29.80 25.55 -70.40
N LEU A 59 -29.81 26.83 -70.76
CA LEU A 59 -28.63 27.70 -70.67
C LEU A 59 -28.26 27.96 -69.20
N ASP A 60 -29.24 28.21 -68.34
CA ASP A 60 -29.03 28.38 -66.90
C ASP A 60 -28.43 27.11 -66.28
N PHE A 61 -29.01 25.94 -66.60
CA PHE A 61 -28.47 24.66 -66.13
C PHE A 61 -27.03 24.41 -66.61
N LEU A 62 -26.72 24.73 -67.88
CA LEU A 62 -25.37 24.57 -68.42
C LEU A 62 -24.37 25.53 -67.76
N SER A 63 -24.79 26.77 -67.48
CA SER A 63 -23.99 27.76 -66.76
C SER A 63 -23.70 27.30 -65.33
N GLU A 64 -24.71 26.83 -64.61
CA GLU A 64 -24.56 26.25 -63.27
C GLU A 64 -23.62 25.04 -63.27
N TYR A 65 -23.77 24.14 -64.25
CA TYR A 65 -22.92 22.97 -64.39
C TYR A 65 -21.47 23.35 -64.71
N ALA A 66 -21.25 24.33 -65.58
CA ALA A 66 -19.93 24.86 -65.90
C ALA A 66 -19.26 25.51 -64.69
N CYS A 67 -20.03 26.25 -63.88
CA CYS A 67 -19.56 26.83 -62.62
C CYS A 67 -19.19 25.75 -61.60
N LEU A 68 -20.04 24.72 -61.44
CA LEU A 68 -19.80 23.62 -60.51
C LEU A 68 -18.55 22.82 -60.86
N MET A 69 -18.32 22.59 -62.17
CA MET A 69 -17.15 21.91 -62.69
C MET A 69 -15.93 22.83 -62.86
N ASN A 70 -16.09 24.13 -62.60
CA ASN A 70 -15.08 25.17 -62.75
C ASN A 70 -14.42 25.17 -64.15
N LEU A 71 -15.25 25.08 -65.20
CA LEU A 71 -14.80 25.00 -66.59
C LEU A 71 -14.51 26.40 -67.15
N SER A 72 -13.37 26.54 -67.83
CA SER A 72 -13.02 27.77 -68.56
C SER A 72 -13.66 27.80 -69.96
N ASN A 73 -13.77 26.62 -70.60
CA ASN A 73 -14.41 26.43 -71.90
C ASN A 73 -15.39 25.24 -71.83
N THR A 74 -16.45 25.31 -72.63
CA THR A 74 -17.45 24.22 -72.80
C THR A 74 -17.03 23.20 -73.87
N ASP A 75 -15.75 23.12 -74.20
CA ASP A 75 -15.21 22.13 -75.13
C ASP A 75 -15.37 20.72 -74.55
N TYR A 76 -15.59 19.74 -75.43
CA TYR A 76 -15.80 18.35 -75.03
C TYR A 76 -14.61 17.79 -74.24
N GLU A 77 -13.39 18.10 -74.66
CA GLU A 77 -12.16 17.68 -73.99
C GLU A 77 -12.05 18.26 -72.58
N SER A 78 -12.40 19.55 -72.42
CA SER A 78 -12.41 20.26 -71.14
C SER A 78 -13.41 19.62 -70.16
N LEU A 79 -14.62 19.30 -70.64
CA LEU A 79 -15.65 18.60 -69.89
C LEU A 79 -15.19 17.19 -69.46
N CYS A 80 -14.63 16.41 -70.38
CA CYS A 80 -14.12 15.07 -70.09
C CYS A 80 -12.99 15.08 -69.06
N CYS A 81 -12.05 16.02 -69.17
CA CYS A 81 -10.96 16.18 -68.22
C CYS A 81 -11.48 16.51 -66.81
N SER A 82 -12.39 17.48 -66.68
CA SER A 82 -12.96 17.87 -65.39
C SER A 82 -13.79 16.76 -64.76
N ALA A 83 -14.58 16.02 -65.55
CA ALA A 83 -15.32 14.85 -65.09
C ALA A 83 -14.36 13.77 -64.54
N TYR A 84 -13.26 13.49 -65.25
CA TYR A 84 -12.24 12.55 -64.78
C TYR A 84 -11.56 13.03 -63.48
N HIS A 85 -11.23 14.33 -63.39
CA HIS A 85 -10.66 14.92 -62.18
C HIS A 85 -11.60 14.82 -60.99
N LEU A 86 -12.90 15.08 -61.18
CA LEU A 86 -13.92 14.95 -60.14
C LEU A 86 -14.04 13.49 -59.68
N GLU A 87 -14.09 12.54 -60.61
CA GLU A 87 -14.16 11.11 -60.28
C GLU A 87 -12.92 10.66 -59.51
N LYS A 88 -11.72 11.07 -59.96
CA LYS A 88 -10.46 10.80 -59.28
C LYS A 88 -10.44 11.37 -57.86
N ASN A 89 -10.89 12.61 -57.69
CA ASN A 89 -10.95 13.28 -56.39
C ASN A 89 -11.98 12.61 -55.47
N SER A 90 -13.14 12.21 -56.00
CA SER A 90 -14.17 11.46 -55.27
C SER A 90 -13.63 10.12 -54.75
N LYS A 91 -12.96 9.33 -55.61
CA LYS A 91 -12.29 8.09 -55.20
C LYS A 91 -11.20 8.33 -54.15
N ALA A 92 -10.39 9.38 -54.32
CA ALA A 92 -9.36 9.73 -53.35
C ALA A 92 -9.96 10.13 -51.98
N ALA A 93 -11.06 10.89 -51.98
CA ALA A 93 -11.80 11.26 -50.77
C ALA A 93 -12.38 10.02 -50.07
N GLN A 94 -12.95 9.08 -50.83
CA GLN A 94 -13.48 7.83 -50.29
C GLN A 94 -12.39 6.99 -49.61
N VAL A 95 -11.21 6.88 -50.22
CA VAL A 95 -10.06 6.18 -49.61
C VAL A 95 -9.60 6.88 -48.33
N ARG A 96 -9.60 8.22 -48.29
CA ARG A 96 -9.27 8.98 -47.07
C ARG A 96 -10.30 8.74 -45.96
N LEU A 97 -11.60 8.72 -46.28
CA LEU A 97 -12.65 8.41 -45.32
C LEU A 97 -12.47 7.02 -44.70
N LEU A 98 -12.15 6.01 -45.51
CA LEU A 98 -11.89 4.65 -45.01
C LEU A 98 -10.65 4.59 -44.10
N LYS A 99 -9.64 5.42 -44.33
CA LYS A 99 -8.47 5.50 -43.44
C LYS A 99 -8.84 6.13 -42.10
N VAL A 100 -9.57 7.25 -42.12
CA VAL A 100 -10.03 7.93 -40.91
C VAL A 100 -10.95 7.01 -40.08
N ASP A 101 -11.86 6.28 -40.72
CA ASP A 101 -12.73 5.31 -40.03
C ASP A 101 -11.94 4.19 -39.34
N ARG A 102 -10.86 3.71 -39.96
CA ARG A 102 -9.96 2.71 -39.34
C ARG A 102 -9.22 3.29 -38.13
N GLU A 103 -8.74 4.53 -38.24
CA GLU A 103 -8.05 5.22 -37.14
C GLU A 103 -9.00 5.51 -35.98
N LEU A 104 -10.23 5.95 -36.26
CA LEU A 104 -11.27 6.14 -35.23
C LEU A 104 -11.55 4.86 -34.47
N LYS A 105 -11.77 3.74 -35.18
CA LYS A 105 -11.97 2.42 -34.55
C LYS A 105 -10.79 1.97 -33.70
N LEU A 106 -9.57 2.36 -34.07
CA LEU A 106 -8.38 2.06 -33.29
C LEU A 106 -8.35 2.89 -32.00
N ILE A 107 -8.62 4.20 -32.11
CA ILE A 107 -8.68 5.12 -30.97
C ILE A 107 -9.78 4.69 -29.99
N GLU A 108 -10.98 4.35 -30.48
CA GLU A 108 -12.07 3.83 -29.64
C GLU A 108 -11.64 2.63 -28.80
N LYS A 109 -10.97 1.64 -29.42
CA LYS A 109 -10.41 0.48 -28.69
C LYS A 109 -9.36 0.88 -27.65
N TYR A 110 -8.55 1.90 -27.93
CA TYR A 110 -7.60 2.42 -26.95
C TYR A 110 -8.30 3.13 -25.79
N MET A 111 -9.32 3.93 -26.06
CA MET A 111 -10.13 4.61 -25.05
C MET A 111 -10.82 3.61 -24.12
N GLU A 112 -11.45 2.56 -24.66
CA GLU A 112 -12.07 1.52 -23.85
C GLU A 112 -11.06 0.82 -22.91
N ARG A 113 -9.84 0.56 -23.40
CA ARG A 113 -8.78 -0.04 -22.59
C ARG A 113 -8.32 0.92 -21.49
N LEU A 114 -8.21 2.21 -21.80
CA LEU A 114 -7.83 3.24 -20.82
C LEU A 114 -8.91 3.41 -19.76
N GLU A 115 -10.18 3.46 -20.13
CA GLU A 115 -11.30 3.59 -19.20
C GLU A 115 -11.37 2.40 -18.23
N LYS A 116 -11.16 1.17 -18.73
CA LYS A 116 -11.05 -0.03 -17.88
C LYS A 116 -9.90 0.08 -16.89
N LYS A 117 -8.73 0.55 -17.33
CA LYS A 117 -7.57 0.76 -16.44
C LYS A 117 -7.84 1.84 -15.40
N GLN A 118 -8.48 2.94 -15.80
CA GLN A 118 -8.85 4.03 -14.89
C GLN A 118 -9.80 3.52 -13.79
N LYS A 119 -10.87 2.82 -14.16
CA LYS A 119 -11.81 2.22 -13.19
C LYS A 119 -11.12 1.25 -12.23
N MET A 120 -10.15 0.46 -12.72
CA MET A 120 -9.35 -0.42 -11.87
C MET A 120 -8.45 0.36 -10.91
N HIS A 121 -7.84 1.45 -11.37
CA HIS A 121 -7.00 2.29 -10.56
C HIS A 121 -7.79 3.03 -9.47
N GLU A 122 -8.98 3.55 -9.80
CA GLU A 122 -9.90 4.19 -8.84
C GLU A 122 -10.32 3.22 -7.73
N LYS A 123 -10.67 1.98 -8.09
CA LYS A 123 -10.98 0.93 -7.10
C LYS A 123 -9.77 0.54 -6.25
N PHE A 124 -8.57 0.57 -6.82
CA PHE A 124 -7.35 0.29 -6.07
C PHE A 124 -7.05 1.42 -5.08
N THR A 125 -7.12 2.68 -5.51
CA THR A 125 -6.88 3.84 -4.64
C THR A 125 -7.90 3.92 -3.52
N ALA A 126 -9.19 3.67 -3.79
CA ALA A 126 -10.22 3.61 -2.76
C ALA A 126 -9.90 2.56 -1.67
N ARG A 127 -9.50 1.34 -2.09
CA ARG A 127 -9.09 0.28 -1.14
C ARG A 127 -7.86 0.65 -0.32
N VAL A 128 -6.88 1.32 -0.93
CA VAL A 128 -5.69 1.78 -0.21
C VAL A 128 -6.07 2.83 0.82
N ILE A 129 -6.92 3.80 0.47
CA ILE A 129 -7.40 4.84 1.39
C ILE A 129 -8.12 4.20 2.58
N SER A 130 -9.08 3.31 2.37
CA SER A 130 -9.81 2.66 3.47
C SER A 130 -8.87 1.88 4.41
N ARG A 131 -7.90 1.13 3.87
CA ARG A 131 -6.89 0.43 4.69
C ARG A 131 -6.01 1.39 5.49
N MET A 132 -5.70 2.56 4.94
CA MET A 132 -4.91 3.57 5.65
C MET A 132 -5.72 4.22 6.77
N GLU A 133 -7.02 4.42 6.58
CA GLU A 133 -7.93 4.91 7.63
C GLU A 133 -8.06 3.90 8.78
N GLU A 134 -8.30 2.62 8.47
CA GLU A 134 -8.34 1.53 9.47
C GLU A 134 -7.04 1.47 10.29
N LYS A 135 -5.88 1.47 9.62
CA LYS A 135 -4.58 1.48 10.31
C LYS A 135 -4.38 2.73 11.16
N ARG A 136 -4.91 3.89 10.72
CA ARG A 136 -4.82 5.12 11.50
C ARG A 136 -5.69 5.04 12.75
N THR A 137 -6.89 4.46 12.67
CA THR A 137 -7.74 4.25 13.85
C THR A 137 -7.12 3.26 14.83
N ASP A 138 -6.51 2.18 14.33
CA ASP A 138 -5.81 1.18 15.15
C ASP A 138 -4.56 1.76 15.82
N ALA A 139 -3.78 2.56 15.09
CA ALA A 139 -2.63 3.25 15.65
C ALA A 139 -3.05 4.26 16.73
N ALA A 140 -4.15 4.99 16.51
CA ALA A 140 -4.69 5.93 17.50
C ALA A 140 -5.19 5.22 18.76
N SER A 141 -5.89 4.09 18.62
CA SER A 141 -6.36 3.29 19.77
C SER A 141 -5.19 2.68 20.54
N SER A 142 -4.19 2.15 19.85
CA SER A 142 -2.95 1.64 20.45
C SER A 142 -2.17 2.72 21.19
N LEU A 143 -2.05 3.92 20.60
CA LEU A 143 -1.41 5.06 21.25
C LEU A 143 -2.14 5.47 22.54
N ASN A 144 -3.48 5.51 22.51
CA ASN A 144 -4.28 5.80 23.71
C ASN A 144 -4.10 4.73 24.78
N HIS A 145 -4.08 3.44 24.40
CA HIS A 145 -3.82 2.36 25.34
C HIS A 145 -2.42 2.47 25.97
N SER A 146 -1.40 2.76 25.17
CA SER A 146 -0.04 3.00 25.65
C SER A 146 0.04 4.17 26.65
N LYS A 147 -0.67 5.27 26.39
CA LYS A 147 -0.78 6.40 27.32
C LYS A 147 -1.40 6.00 28.66
N ILE A 148 -2.49 5.22 28.64
CA ILE A 148 -3.15 4.73 29.85
C ILE A 148 -2.21 3.81 30.64
N LEU A 149 -1.51 2.89 29.97
CA LEU A 149 -0.55 2.00 30.62
C LEU A 149 0.60 2.79 31.26
N LYS A 150 1.12 3.82 30.59
CA LYS A 150 2.15 4.70 31.14
C LYS A 150 1.67 5.42 32.40
N GLN A 151 0.46 5.99 32.37
CA GLN A 151 -0.14 6.61 33.55
C GLN A 151 -0.31 5.63 34.72
N LYS A 152 -0.75 4.39 34.45
CA LYS A 152 -0.86 3.36 35.49
C LYS A 152 0.50 2.97 36.07
N ALA A 153 1.52 2.84 35.23
CA ALA A 153 2.88 2.56 35.68
C ALA A 153 3.39 3.66 36.63
N ASP A 154 3.19 4.93 36.27
CA ASP A 154 3.58 6.06 37.11
C ASP A 154 2.81 6.06 38.45
N GLN A 155 1.51 5.76 38.43
CA GLN A 155 0.71 5.61 39.65
C GLN A 155 1.21 4.47 40.55
N TYR A 156 1.54 3.31 39.98
CA TYR A 156 2.05 2.18 40.74
C TYR A 156 3.44 2.47 41.31
N ASN A 157 4.32 3.10 40.55
CA ASN A 157 5.63 3.53 41.04
C ASN A 157 5.49 4.51 42.21
N HIS A 158 4.54 5.44 42.14
CA HIS A 158 4.27 6.36 43.24
C HIS A 158 3.75 5.63 44.49
N LYS A 159 2.81 4.69 44.33
CA LYS A 159 2.31 3.85 45.43
C LYS A 159 3.40 3.00 46.06
N ILE A 160 4.24 2.36 45.25
CA ILE A 160 5.38 1.57 45.72
C ILE A 160 6.31 2.44 46.55
N LYS A 161 6.64 3.64 46.06
CA LYS A 161 7.49 4.59 46.79
C LYS A 161 6.90 4.97 48.15
N ILE A 162 5.61 5.30 48.21
CA ILE A 162 4.91 5.60 49.47
C ILE A 162 4.95 4.40 50.43
N ILE A 163 4.67 3.19 49.92
CA ILE A 163 4.67 1.98 50.73
C ILE A 163 6.08 1.68 51.27
N GLN A 164 7.11 1.83 50.43
CA GLN A 164 8.52 1.67 50.83
C GLN A 164 8.92 2.70 51.90
N GLU A 165 8.56 3.97 51.72
CA GLU A 165 8.81 5.02 52.71
C GLU A 165 8.10 4.71 54.04
N ASN A 166 6.86 4.21 53.99
CA ASN A 166 6.11 3.81 55.19
C ASN A 166 6.72 2.56 55.87
N LEU A 167 7.19 1.58 55.11
CA LEU A 167 7.91 0.41 55.61
C LEU A 167 9.18 0.83 56.36
N GLN A 168 9.97 1.74 55.76
CA GLN A 168 11.18 2.28 56.39
C GLN A 168 10.86 3.07 57.67
N LYS A 169 9.81 3.91 57.66
CA LYS A 169 9.35 4.64 58.87
C LYS A 169 8.92 3.70 59.99
N ASN A 170 8.30 2.57 59.66
CA ASN A 170 7.90 1.54 60.61
C ASN A 170 9.06 0.65 61.07
N GLY A 171 10.31 0.99 60.73
CA GLY A 171 11.51 0.30 61.19
C GLY A 171 11.81 -1.01 60.48
N PHE A 172 11.20 -1.26 59.32
CA PHE A 172 11.51 -2.44 58.52
C PHE A 172 12.96 -2.37 58.01
N LYS A 173 13.72 -3.42 58.29
CA LYS A 173 15.07 -3.65 57.75
C LYS A 173 15.00 -4.82 56.78
N ASP A 174 15.81 -4.75 55.73
CA ASP A 174 15.84 -5.78 54.69
C ASP A 174 16.25 -7.16 55.23
N GLU A 175 16.94 -7.19 56.37
CA GLU A 175 17.24 -8.39 57.17
C GLU A 175 15.97 -9.16 57.59
N TYR A 176 14.85 -8.46 57.79
CA TYR A 176 13.55 -9.05 58.12
C TYR A 176 12.72 -9.42 56.89
N SER A 177 13.30 -9.32 55.69
CA SER A 177 12.66 -9.83 54.48
C SER A 177 12.42 -11.33 54.60
N HIS A 178 11.28 -11.80 54.07
CA HIS A 178 10.92 -13.22 54.06
C HIS A 178 12.06 -14.07 53.48
N GLU A 179 12.73 -13.61 52.43
CA GLU A 179 13.84 -14.32 51.82
C GLU A 179 15.01 -14.54 52.80
N ASN A 180 15.36 -13.50 53.58
CA ASN A 180 16.44 -13.57 54.55
C ASN A 180 16.06 -14.40 55.78
N ILE A 181 14.81 -14.29 56.25
CA ILE A 181 14.29 -15.14 57.34
C ILE A 181 14.26 -16.61 56.92
N ALA A 182 13.83 -16.90 55.68
CA ALA A 182 13.82 -18.26 55.14
C ALA A 182 15.24 -18.84 55.05
N LYS A 183 16.20 -18.07 54.52
CA LYS A 183 17.62 -18.45 54.49
C LYS A 183 18.18 -18.70 55.90
N LEU A 184 17.89 -17.84 56.86
CA LEU A 184 18.34 -18.00 58.25
C LEU A 184 17.71 -19.26 58.89
N SER A 185 16.43 -19.52 58.62
CA SER A 185 15.75 -20.72 59.11
C SER A 185 16.34 -22.00 58.54
N GLU A 186 16.67 -22.01 57.24
CA GLU A 186 17.36 -23.13 56.61
C GLU A 186 18.75 -23.35 57.20
N GLU A 187 19.49 -22.27 57.46
CA GLU A 187 20.81 -22.34 58.07
C GLU A 187 20.77 -22.86 59.51
N VAL A 188 19.82 -22.41 60.32
CA VAL A 188 19.61 -22.94 61.68
C VAL A 188 19.30 -24.43 61.62
N LYS A 189 18.38 -24.86 60.73
CA LYS A 189 18.08 -26.29 60.56
C LYS A 189 19.30 -27.10 60.11
N ARG A 190 20.16 -26.53 59.27
CA ARG A 190 21.40 -27.16 58.81
C ARG A 190 22.38 -27.31 59.97
N LEU A 191 22.58 -26.26 60.76
CA LEU A 191 23.44 -26.27 61.95
C LEU A 191 22.93 -27.25 63.00
N ASP A 192 21.63 -27.27 63.29
CA ASP A 192 21.02 -28.24 64.22
C ASP A 192 21.27 -29.68 63.79
N LYS A 193 21.10 -30.00 62.50
CA LYS A 193 21.43 -31.33 61.96
C LYS A 193 22.90 -31.70 62.15
N GLN A 194 23.83 -30.73 62.10
CA GLN A 194 25.24 -30.97 62.36
C GLN A 194 25.53 -31.11 63.86
N LEU A 195 24.79 -30.41 64.71
CA LEU A 195 25.00 -30.34 66.15
C LEU A 195 24.46 -31.57 66.88
N GLU A 196 23.41 -32.22 66.36
CA GLU A 196 22.85 -33.48 66.88
C GLU A 196 23.90 -34.61 67.05
N PRO A 197 24.67 -35.02 66.03
CA PRO A 197 25.69 -36.06 66.20
C PRO A 197 26.83 -35.63 67.13
N LEU A 198 27.16 -34.33 67.18
CA LEU A 198 28.17 -33.78 68.08
C LEU A 198 27.73 -33.82 69.54
N LYS A 199 26.46 -33.47 69.83
CA LYS A 199 25.84 -33.61 71.15
C LYS A 199 25.79 -35.07 71.59
N SER A 200 25.40 -35.98 70.69
CA SER A 200 25.38 -37.42 70.97
C SER A 200 26.77 -37.97 71.29
N LYS A 201 27.82 -37.54 70.57
CA LYS A 201 29.20 -37.88 70.92
C LYS A 201 29.61 -37.31 72.28
N LEU A 202 29.28 -36.05 72.55
CA LEU A 202 29.63 -35.40 73.82
C LEU A 202 28.92 -36.04 75.02
N SER A 203 27.65 -36.42 74.88
CA SER A 203 26.94 -37.15 75.94
C SER A 203 27.60 -38.49 76.20
N ALA A 204 27.98 -39.22 75.15
CA ALA A 204 28.74 -40.45 75.29
C ALA A 204 30.06 -40.21 76.05
N TYR A 205 30.81 -39.16 75.73
CA TYR A 205 32.04 -38.82 76.46
C TYR A 205 31.83 -38.42 77.93
N LYS A 206 30.71 -37.75 78.26
CA LYS A 206 30.37 -37.40 79.65
C LYS A 206 30.06 -38.62 80.52
N GLU A 207 29.66 -39.73 79.91
CA GLU A 207 29.41 -40.99 80.62
C GLU A 207 30.70 -41.78 80.90
N LEU A 208 31.86 -41.37 80.35
CA LEU A 208 33.14 -42.00 80.67
C LEU A 208 33.72 -41.47 82.00
N PRO A 209 34.20 -42.35 82.91
CA PRO A 209 34.94 -41.95 84.09
C PRO A 209 36.25 -41.20 83.75
N PRO A 210 36.71 -40.24 84.56
CA PRO A 210 37.92 -39.44 84.28
C PRO A 210 39.25 -40.22 84.29
N ASP A 211 39.26 -41.45 84.83
CA ASP A 211 40.46 -42.26 85.03
C ASP A 211 40.41 -43.56 84.22
N ILE A 212 41.51 -43.88 83.52
CA ILE A 212 41.67 -45.03 82.61
C ILE A 212 41.49 -46.35 83.36
N THR A 213 41.89 -46.39 84.63
CA THR A 213 41.76 -47.57 85.50
C THR A 213 40.28 -47.86 85.82
N LEU A 214 39.51 -46.83 86.14
CA LEU A 214 38.06 -46.92 86.40
C LEU A 214 37.27 -47.24 85.12
N LEU A 215 37.72 -46.74 83.97
CA LEU A 215 37.11 -47.06 82.68
C LEU A 215 37.25 -48.56 82.35
N ARG A 216 38.43 -49.16 82.56
CA ARG A 216 38.63 -50.60 82.35
C ARG A 216 37.71 -51.44 83.22
N ILE A 217 37.54 -51.08 84.49
CA ILE A 217 36.61 -51.76 85.40
C ILE A 217 35.16 -51.61 84.90
N LYS A 218 34.76 -50.42 84.45
CA LYS A 218 33.40 -50.18 83.95
C LYS A 218 33.09 -50.91 82.65
N VAL A 219 34.06 -51.00 81.74
CA VAL A 219 33.95 -51.80 80.51
C VAL A 219 33.80 -53.28 80.84
N GLU A 220 34.58 -53.78 81.80
CA GLU A 220 34.49 -55.19 82.23
C GLU A 220 33.15 -55.50 82.93
N GLU A 221 32.65 -54.59 83.78
CA GLU A 221 31.34 -54.70 84.41
C GLU A 221 30.19 -54.69 83.41
N THR A 222 30.24 -53.79 82.42
CA THR A 222 29.22 -53.68 81.38
C THR A 222 29.26 -54.89 80.45
N LYS A 223 30.45 -55.38 80.10
CA LYS A 223 30.63 -56.62 79.32
C LYS A 223 30.05 -57.83 80.05
N ARG A 224 30.31 -57.98 81.35
CA ARG A 224 29.69 -59.05 82.17
C ARG A 224 28.17 -58.94 82.25
N LYS A 225 27.63 -57.71 82.33
CA LYS A 225 26.18 -57.49 82.29
C LYS A 225 25.57 -57.83 80.94
N VAL A 226 26.23 -57.50 79.83
CA VAL A 226 25.78 -57.89 78.48
C VAL A 226 25.80 -59.40 78.34
N GLU A 227 26.89 -60.07 78.71
CA GLU A 227 26.98 -61.54 78.68
C GLU A 227 25.91 -62.20 79.57
N SER A 228 25.58 -61.61 80.71
CA SER A 228 24.49 -62.09 81.58
C SER A 228 23.11 -61.91 80.95
N LEU A 229 22.84 -60.76 80.33
CA LEU A 229 21.57 -60.48 79.66
C LEU A 229 21.41 -61.29 78.38
N GLU A 230 22.49 -61.50 77.63
CA GLU A 230 22.52 -62.40 76.47
C GLU A 230 22.23 -63.84 76.90
N LYS A 231 22.79 -64.30 78.03
CA LYS A 231 22.43 -65.60 78.61
C LYS A 231 20.97 -65.66 79.05
N GLU A 232 20.46 -64.63 79.73
CA GLU A 232 19.05 -64.58 80.14
C GLU A 232 18.11 -64.57 78.93
N ILE A 233 18.47 -63.87 77.86
CA ILE A 233 17.75 -63.86 76.59
C ILE A 233 17.85 -65.23 75.92
N SER A 234 19.03 -65.85 75.86
CA SER A 234 19.21 -67.20 75.31
C SER A 234 18.45 -68.27 76.11
N GLU A 235 18.37 -68.13 77.44
CA GLU A 235 17.57 -69.00 78.31
C GLU A 235 16.06 -68.76 78.11
N LYS A 236 15.61 -67.51 77.97
CA LYS A 236 14.22 -67.19 77.63
C LYS A 236 13.85 -67.66 76.22
N ILE A 237 14.75 -67.54 75.24
CA ILE A 237 14.54 -68.04 73.87
C ILE A 237 14.59 -69.57 73.85
N GLY A 238 15.50 -70.19 74.59
CA GLY A 238 15.61 -71.65 74.70
C GLY A 238 14.42 -72.27 75.44
N SER A 239 13.92 -71.63 76.49
CA SER A 239 12.68 -72.05 77.15
C SER A 239 11.47 -71.87 76.25
N LEU A 240 11.38 -70.77 75.48
CA LEU A 240 10.35 -70.60 74.45
C LEU A 240 10.42 -71.68 73.36
N GLN A 241 11.63 -72.14 72.97
CA GLN A 241 11.79 -73.27 72.04
C GLN A 241 11.37 -74.62 72.63
N LEU A 242 11.55 -74.85 73.93
CA LEU A 242 11.09 -76.08 74.61
C LEU A 242 9.57 -76.15 74.80
N TYR A 243 8.87 -75.00 74.77
CA TYR A 243 7.41 -74.92 74.82
C TYR A 243 6.75 -75.04 73.41
N LEU A 244 7.54 -75.13 72.34
CA LEU A 244 7.09 -75.18 70.94
C LEU A 244 7.37 -76.53 70.23
N THR A 245 7.79 -77.56 70.97
CA THR A 245 7.88 -78.98 70.57
C THR A 245 7.27 -79.86 71.63
#